data_AF-A0A7I7L4C0-F1
#
_entry.id   AF-A0A7I7L4C0-F1
#
_cell.length_a   1.000
_cell.length_b   1.000
_cell.length_c   1.000
_cell.angle_alpha   90.00
_cell.angle_beta   90.00
_cell.angle_gamma   90.00
#
_symmetry.space_group_name_H-M   'P 1'
#
loop_
_entity.id
_entity.type
_entity.pdbx_description
1 polymer ?
#
loop_
_entity_poly.entity_id
_entity_poly.type
_entity_poly.pdbx_seq_one_letter_code
_entity_poly.pdbx_strand_id
1 'polypeptide(L)'
;MSDPHRELAGMADSGDPAARTALGGGATATRLRAAILALAQRRGPDSSICPSDAARAVGGEGWRELNTESRGIALKLARDGKVEITQRGDIVDPDGELRGPIRIRVKP
;
A
#
# COMPACT_ATOMS: atom_id res chain seq x y z
N MET A 1 -3.82 14.12 -8.58
CA MET A 1 -3.37 12.89 -7.91
C MET A 1 -3.86 12.96 -6.47
N SER A 2 -4.47 11.90 -5.95
CA SER A 2 -4.85 11.88 -4.53
C SER A 2 -3.60 11.95 -3.65
N ASP A 3 -3.65 12.70 -2.56
CA ASP A 3 -2.61 12.74 -1.54
C ASP A 3 -2.88 11.58 -0.54
N PRO A 4 -2.09 10.50 -0.60
CA PRO A 4 -2.35 9.31 0.22
C PRO A 4 -2.11 9.57 1.71
N HIS A 5 -1.27 10.54 2.08
CA HIS A 5 -1.07 10.92 3.48
C HIS A 5 -2.35 11.55 4.03
N ARG A 6 -2.92 12.51 3.29
CA ARG A 6 -4.16 13.19 3.68
C ARG A 6 -5.36 12.23 3.77
N GLU A 7 -5.43 11.25 2.87
CA GLU A 7 -6.46 10.19 2.96
C GLU A 7 -6.32 9.37 4.23
N LEU A 8 -5.12 8.89 4.54
CA LEU A 8 -4.87 8.15 5.79
C LEU A 8 -5.17 9.01 7.02
N ALA A 9 -4.87 10.31 6.99
CA ALA A 9 -5.14 11.21 8.11
C ALA A 9 -6.65 11.28 8.39
N GLY A 10 -7.46 11.51 7.35
CA GLY A 10 -8.92 11.51 7.51
C GLY A 10 -9.49 10.18 8.02
N MET A 11 -8.91 9.05 7.57
CA MET A 11 -9.29 7.73 8.08
C MET A 11 -8.90 7.53 9.54
N ALA A 12 -7.70 7.96 9.94
CA ALA A 12 -7.20 7.87 11.31
C ALA A 12 -8.03 8.73 12.27
N ASP A 13 -8.41 9.93 11.85
CA ASP A 13 -9.31 10.83 12.57
C ASP A 13 -10.69 10.17 12.76
N SER A 14 -11.16 9.45 11.75
CA SER A 14 -12.44 8.74 11.76
C SER A 14 -12.44 7.44 12.58
N GLY A 15 -11.29 6.99 13.11
CA GLY A 15 -11.23 5.77 13.92
C GLY A 15 -10.43 4.62 13.35
N ASP A 16 -9.98 4.69 12.10
CA ASP A 16 -9.38 3.53 11.42
C ASP A 16 -8.04 3.12 12.07
N PRO A 17 -7.93 1.90 12.61
CA PRO A 17 -6.73 1.46 13.32
C PRO A 17 -5.53 1.22 12.39
N ALA A 18 -5.77 0.81 11.14
CA ALA A 18 -4.71 0.61 10.16
C ALA A 18 -4.15 1.96 9.71
N ALA A 19 -5.01 2.96 9.50
CA ALA A 19 -4.58 4.32 9.18
C ALA A 19 -3.79 4.96 10.34
N ARG A 20 -4.24 4.80 11.59
CA ARG A 20 -3.49 5.23 12.78
C ARG A 20 -2.12 4.55 12.88
N THR A 21 -2.06 3.26 12.60
CA THR A 21 -0.79 2.51 12.58
C THR A 21 0.14 3.04 11.48
N ALA A 22 -0.39 3.33 10.29
CA ALA A 22 0.39 3.85 9.17
C ALA A 22 1.01 5.22 9.47
N LEU A 23 0.24 6.11 10.12
CA LEU A 23 0.66 7.48 10.42
C LEU A 23 1.33 7.64 11.80
N GLY A 24 1.26 6.62 12.65
CA GLY A 24 1.85 6.63 13.98
C GLY A 24 3.37 6.42 13.99
N GLY A 25 3.92 6.35 15.19
CA GLY A 25 5.32 5.95 15.41
C GLY A 25 5.52 4.44 15.28
N GLY A 26 6.78 4.01 15.11
CA GLY A 26 7.17 2.61 15.04
C GLY A 26 7.95 2.23 13.78
N ALA A 27 8.19 0.94 13.60
CA ALA A 27 8.97 0.42 12.49
C ALA A 27 8.33 0.76 11.12
N THR A 28 9.15 1.27 10.19
CA THR A 28 8.71 1.66 8.84
C THR A 28 7.98 0.54 8.11
N ALA A 29 8.48 -0.70 8.18
CA ALA A 29 7.83 -1.87 7.59
C ALA A 29 6.37 -2.06 8.08
N THR A 30 6.14 -1.92 9.39
CA THR A 30 4.80 -2.02 9.98
C THR A 30 3.88 -0.92 9.46
N ARG A 31 4.40 0.31 9.38
CA ARG A 31 3.66 1.47 8.87
C ARG A 31 3.31 1.32 7.40
N LEU A 32 4.26 0.90 6.56
CA LEU A 32 4.04 0.62 5.13
C LEU A 32 3.00 -0.49 4.92
N ARG A 33 3.10 -1.58 5.68
CA ARG A 33 2.10 -2.66 5.64
C ARG A 33 0.70 -2.15 5.96
N ALA A 34 0.57 -1.35 7.02
CA ALA A 34 -0.71 -0.77 7.42
C ALA A 34 -1.25 0.22 6.37
N ALA A 35 -0.37 1.07 5.82
CA ALA A 35 -0.72 2.02 4.76
C ALA A 35 -1.25 1.31 3.50
N ILE A 36 -0.58 0.24 3.05
CA ILE A 36 -1.01 -0.55 1.88
C ILE A 36 -2.42 -1.09 2.09
N LEU A 37 -2.67 -1.73 3.23
CA LEU A 37 -3.97 -2.34 3.52
C LEU A 37 -5.07 -1.30 3.66
N ALA A 38 -4.83 -0.22 4.41
CA ALA A 38 -5.84 0.81 4.64
C ALA A 38 -6.20 1.54 3.34
N LEU A 39 -5.20 1.94 2.55
CA LEU A 39 -5.43 2.61 1.27
C LEU A 39 -6.09 1.70 0.24
N ALA A 40 -5.66 0.43 0.13
CA ALA A 40 -6.31 -0.52 -0.76
C ALA A 40 -7.78 -0.74 -0.37
N GLN A 41 -8.07 -0.93 0.93
CA GLN A 41 -9.42 -1.08 1.43
C GLN A 41 -10.28 0.14 1.16
N ARG A 42 -9.73 1.34 1.35
CA ARG A 42 -10.41 2.61 1.07
C ARG A 42 -10.76 2.78 -0.42
N ARG A 43 -9.93 2.25 -1.31
CA ARG A 43 -10.16 2.28 -2.77
C ARG A 43 -11.25 1.29 -3.21
N GLY A 44 -11.40 0.19 -2.48
CA GLY A 44 -12.37 -0.85 -2.81
C GLY A 44 -11.97 -1.69 -4.04
N PRO A 45 -12.80 -2.67 -4.43
CA PRO A 45 -12.48 -3.66 -5.47
C PRO A 45 -12.36 -3.05 -6.88
N ASP A 46 -13.06 -1.94 -7.15
CA ASP A 46 -13.07 -1.29 -8.46
C ASP A 46 -11.86 -0.38 -8.72
N SER A 47 -10.96 -0.26 -7.73
CA SER A 47 -9.80 0.62 -7.81
C SER A 47 -8.56 -0.02 -7.21
N SER A 48 -7.43 0.66 -7.31
CA SER A 48 -6.13 0.14 -6.87
C SER A 48 -5.22 1.25 -6.39
N ILE A 49 -4.20 0.88 -5.64
CA ILE A 49 -3.04 1.74 -5.34
C ILE A 49 -1.78 1.18 -6.00
N CYS A 50 -0.66 1.85 -5.84
CA CYS A 50 0.67 1.30 -6.11
C CYS A 50 1.56 1.37 -4.85
N PRO A 51 2.71 0.67 -4.83
CA PRO A 51 3.63 0.74 -3.69
C PRO A 51 4.07 2.17 -3.34
N SER A 52 4.21 3.04 -4.34
CA SER A 52 4.59 4.44 -4.10
C SER A 52 3.54 5.27 -3.38
N ASP A 53 2.26 4.86 -3.39
CA ASP A 53 1.21 5.56 -2.64
C ASP A 53 1.42 5.37 -1.13
N ALA A 54 1.67 4.14 -0.69
CA ALA A 54 2.02 3.84 0.70
C ALA A 54 3.35 4.49 1.11
N ALA A 55 4.35 4.46 0.22
CA ALA A 55 5.63 5.11 0.47
C ALA A 55 5.48 6.63 0.68
N ARG A 56 4.72 7.31 -0.18
CA ARG A 56 4.41 8.76 -0.04
C ARG A 56 3.68 9.06 1.26
N ALA A 57 2.73 8.21 1.65
CA ALA A 57 1.96 8.41 2.86
C ALA A 57 2.81 8.31 4.14
N VAL A 58 3.81 7.42 4.14
CA VAL A 58 4.64 7.11 5.33
C VAL A 58 5.93 7.93 5.38
N GLY A 59 6.55 8.18 4.22
CA GLY A 59 7.94 8.64 4.12
C GLY A 59 8.14 10.15 3.93
N GLY A 60 7.09 10.94 3.75
CA GLY A 60 7.22 12.39 3.51
C GLY A 60 8.17 12.69 2.35
N GLU A 61 9.10 13.64 2.52
CA GLU A 61 10.11 13.98 1.50
C GLU A 61 11.02 12.79 1.11
N GLY A 62 11.31 11.90 2.05
CA GLY A 62 12.18 10.71 1.86
C GLY A 62 11.47 9.50 1.24
N TRP A 63 10.21 9.63 0.80
CA TRP A 63 9.39 8.51 0.36
C TRP A 63 10.02 7.63 -0.73
N ARG A 64 10.88 8.21 -1.58
CA ARG A 64 11.50 7.47 -2.68
C ARG A 64 12.37 6.32 -2.20
N GLU A 65 13.01 6.48 -1.04
CA GLU A 65 13.86 5.46 -0.40
C GLU A 65 13.02 4.25 0.06
N LEU A 66 11.73 4.47 0.34
CA LEU A 66 10.81 3.42 0.79
C LEU A 66 10.17 2.62 -0.35
N ASN A 67 10.41 2.97 -1.63
CA ASN A 67 9.76 2.30 -2.75
C ASN A 67 10.09 0.81 -2.83
N THR A 68 11.36 0.44 -2.61
CA THR A 68 11.81 -0.95 -2.64
C THR A 68 11.16 -1.75 -1.52
N GLU A 69 11.18 -1.20 -0.29
CA GLU A 69 10.57 -1.84 0.86
C GLU A 69 9.04 -1.98 0.71
N SER A 70 8.37 -0.90 0.29
CA SER A 70 6.92 -0.89 0.02
C SER A 70 6.53 -1.92 -1.03
N ARG A 71 7.31 -2.03 -2.13
CA ARG A 71 7.10 -3.07 -3.15
C ARG A 71 7.25 -4.46 -2.55
N GLY A 72 8.30 -4.71 -1.78
CA GLY A 72 8.53 -6.01 -1.13
C GLY A 72 7.39 -6.41 -0.19
N ILE A 73 6.88 -5.46 0.61
CA ILE A 73 5.75 -5.68 1.50
C ILE A 73 4.47 -5.96 0.72
N ALA A 74 4.22 -5.24 -0.39
CA ALA A 74 3.06 -5.51 -1.24
C ALA A 74 3.07 -6.94 -1.81
N LEU A 75 4.23 -7.41 -2.29
CA LEU A 75 4.39 -8.78 -2.78
C LEU A 75 4.21 -9.80 -1.64
N LYS A 76 4.75 -9.52 -0.45
CA LYS A 76 4.53 -10.38 0.72
C LYS A 76 3.06 -10.47 1.09
N LEU A 77 2.33 -9.34 1.12
CA LEU A 77 0.90 -9.34 1.40
C LEU A 77 0.10 -10.15 0.37
N ALA A 78 0.53 -10.14 -0.89
CA ALA A 78 -0.09 -10.94 -1.94
C ALA A 78 0.14 -12.44 -1.75
N ARG A 79 1.39 -12.84 -1.41
CA ARG A 79 1.70 -14.24 -1.00
C ARG A 79 0.87 -14.69 0.19
N ASP A 80 0.71 -13.81 1.18
CA ASP A 80 -0.09 -14.05 2.38
C ASP A 80 -1.62 -13.98 2.08
N GLY A 81 -2.00 -13.79 0.81
CA GLY A 81 -3.38 -13.79 0.33
C GLY A 81 -4.22 -12.59 0.79
N LYS A 82 -3.59 -11.50 1.25
CA LYS A 82 -4.26 -10.30 1.79
C LYS A 82 -4.64 -9.27 0.73
N VAL A 83 -3.94 -9.27 -0.40
CA VAL A 83 -4.17 -8.37 -1.53
C VAL A 83 -3.92 -9.12 -2.83
N GLU A 84 -4.32 -8.55 -3.96
CA GLU A 84 -3.92 -8.99 -5.29
C GLU A 84 -2.95 -7.99 -5.91
N ILE A 85 -1.98 -8.51 -6.65
CA ILE A 85 -1.08 -7.70 -7.47
C ILE A 85 -1.50 -7.83 -8.91
N THR A 86 -1.68 -6.69 -9.57
CA THR A 86 -1.92 -6.65 -11.01
C THR A 86 -0.83 -5.86 -11.72
N GLN A 87 -0.55 -6.24 -12.96
CA GLN A 87 0.36 -5.53 -13.84
C GLN A 87 -0.29 -5.45 -15.22
N ARG A 88 -0.41 -4.22 -15.74
CA ARG A 88 -1.10 -3.94 -17.01
C ARG A 88 -2.56 -4.43 -17.07
N GLY A 89 -3.19 -4.63 -15.91
CA GLY A 89 -4.59 -5.05 -15.79
C GLY A 89 -4.75 -6.50 -15.35
N ASP A 90 -3.74 -7.35 -15.60
CA ASP A 90 -3.79 -8.77 -15.31
C ASP A 90 -3.29 -9.08 -13.90
N ILE A 91 -3.92 -10.05 -13.23
CA ILE A 91 -3.41 -10.60 -11.97
C ILE A 91 -2.12 -11.36 -12.27
N VAL A 92 -1.07 -11.09 -11.48
CA VAL A 92 0.25 -11.71 -11.66
C VAL A 92 0.68 -12.48 -10.42
N ASP A 93 1.51 -13.49 -10.64
CA ASP A 93 2.16 -14.25 -9.57
C ASP A 93 3.16 -13.35 -8.81
N PRO A 94 3.02 -13.17 -7.48
CA PRO A 94 3.95 -12.38 -6.67
C PRO A 94 5.37 -12.97 -6.59
N ASP A 95 5.57 -14.25 -6.96
CA ASP A 95 6.88 -14.92 -7.01
C ASP A 95 7.54 -14.88 -8.40
N GLY A 96 6.85 -14.34 -9.41
CA GLY A 96 7.38 -14.20 -10.77
C GLY A 96 8.37 -13.04 -10.95
N GLU A 97 8.99 -12.99 -12.13
CA GLU A 97 9.83 -11.85 -12.54
C GLU A 97 8.98 -10.61 -12.89
N LEU A 98 8.63 -9.83 -11.88
CA LEU A 98 7.85 -8.60 -12.06
C LEU A 98 8.76 -7.39 -12.29
N ARG A 99 8.79 -6.87 -13.53
CA ARG A 99 9.50 -5.64 -13.89
C ARG A 99 8.55 -4.47 -14.08
N GLY A 100 8.86 -3.33 -13.45
CA GLY A 100 8.12 -2.08 -13.63
C GLY A 100 6.91 -1.91 -12.68
N PRO A 101 5.98 -1.00 -13.04
CA PRO A 101 4.85 -0.62 -12.19
C PRO A 101 3.91 -1.80 -11.92
N ILE A 102 3.52 -1.92 -10.66
CA ILE A 102 2.49 -2.86 -10.20
C ILE A 102 1.36 -2.10 -9.50
N ARG A 103 0.17 -2.68 -9.50
CA ARG A 103 -1.00 -2.20 -8.77
C ARG A 103 -1.37 -3.18 -7.68
N ILE A 104 -1.94 -2.66 -6.60
CA ILE A 104 -2.38 -3.41 -5.42
C ILE A 104 -3.88 -3.20 -5.31
N ARG A 105 -4.64 -4.30 -5.26
CA ARG A 105 -6.10 -4.32 -5.07
C ARG A 105 -6.44 -5.10 -3.82
N VAL A 106 -7.55 -4.74 -3.18
CA VAL A 106 -8.18 -5.67 -2.23
C VAL A 106 -8.67 -6.90 -2.96
N LYS A 107 -8.68 -8.03 -2.27
CA LYS A 107 -9.44 -9.18 -2.76
C LYS A 107 -10.93 -8.85 -2.76
N PRO A 108 -11.69 -9.35 -3.74
CA PRO A 108 -13.15 -9.36 -3.69
C PRO A 108 -13.70 -10.03 -2.43
#